data_AF-V6I3U4-F1
#
_entry.id   AF-V6I3U4-F1
#
_cell.length_a   1.000
_cell.length_b   1.000
_cell.length_c   1.000
_cell.angle_alpha   90.00
_cell.angle_beta   90.00
_cell.angle_gamma   90.00
#
_symmetry.space_group_name_H-M   'P 1'
#
loop_
_entity.id
_entity.type
_entity.pdbx_description
1 polymer ?
#
loop_
_entity_poly.entity_id
_entity_poly.type
_entity_poly.pdbx_seq_one_letter_code
_entity_poly.pdbx_strand_id
1 'polypeptide(L)'
;MIASLPTYSDGKTDCVRSEPTSTIASNSPLKIKRLVSNIESWVYKEEIEVDPNTKLLIENKGCESYWIEYKITILKSKKDKKKPYRKLISILELVSRFNESGINLKKIISILKSTPESRIYNKEIYISDNEFGESFTLEKERDRDKVKFILSANIGL
;
A
#
# COMPACT_ATOMS: atom_id res chain seq x y z
N MET A 1 26.69 -41.48 -11.15
CA MET A 1 25.40 -41.24 -10.47
C MET A 1 24.85 -39.94 -11.02
N ILE A 2 23.77 -40.01 -11.79
CA ILE A 2 23.12 -38.84 -12.38
C ILE A 2 22.13 -38.34 -11.34
N ALA A 3 22.32 -37.13 -10.82
CA ALA A 3 21.39 -36.51 -9.89
C ALA A 3 20.15 -36.10 -10.69
N SER A 4 19.04 -36.80 -10.46
CA SER A 4 17.73 -36.44 -10.98
C SER A 4 17.25 -35.16 -10.30
N LEU A 5 17.06 -34.09 -11.07
CA LEU A 5 16.36 -32.89 -10.62
C LEU A 5 14.89 -33.23 -10.35
N PRO A 6 14.28 -32.74 -9.25
CA PRO A 6 12.86 -32.92 -9.05
C PRO A 6 12.09 -32.09 -10.08
N THR A 7 11.30 -32.78 -10.89
CA THR A 7 10.27 -32.21 -11.75
C THR A 7 9.13 -31.66 -10.88
N TYR A 8 8.92 -30.35 -10.91
CA TYR A 8 7.77 -29.71 -10.26
C TYR A 8 6.57 -29.73 -11.21
N SER A 9 5.63 -30.62 -10.92
CA SER A 9 4.28 -30.63 -11.47
C SER A 9 3.36 -29.82 -10.56
N ASP A 10 3.24 -28.53 -10.84
CA ASP A 10 2.00 -27.75 -10.78
C ASP A 10 2.38 -26.28 -10.95
N GLY A 11 1.71 -25.61 -11.89
CA GLY A 11 1.92 -24.19 -12.25
C GLY A 11 1.47 -23.20 -11.17
N LYS A 12 1.85 -23.43 -9.92
CA LYS A 12 1.82 -22.46 -8.83
C LYS A 12 3.26 -22.12 -8.54
N THR A 13 3.74 -20.98 -9.02
CA THR A 13 4.96 -20.39 -8.48
C THR A 13 4.65 -20.00 -7.03
N ASP A 14 4.93 -20.94 -6.12
CA ASP A 14 5.04 -20.68 -4.70
C ASP A 14 5.93 -19.45 -4.52
N CYS A 15 5.52 -18.54 -3.65
CA CYS A 15 6.45 -17.53 -3.23
C CYS A 15 7.61 -18.23 -2.53
N VAL A 16 8.80 -18.21 -3.14
CA VAL A 16 10.02 -18.78 -2.55
C VAL A 16 10.46 -17.99 -1.30
N ARG A 17 9.78 -16.87 -1.00
CA ARG A 17 10.05 -15.95 0.10
C ARG A 17 8.87 -15.84 1.06
N SER A 18 9.21 -15.54 2.31
CA SER A 18 8.42 -15.56 3.55
C SER A 18 6.97 -15.03 3.46
N GLU A 19 6.12 -15.48 4.40
CA GLU A 19 4.76 -14.96 4.57
C GLU A 19 4.74 -13.42 4.69
N PRO A 20 3.74 -12.73 4.10
CA PRO A 20 3.62 -11.27 4.21
C PRO A 20 3.50 -10.83 5.68
N THR A 21 4.35 -9.89 6.09
CA THR A 21 4.43 -9.38 7.47
C THR A 21 3.67 -8.06 7.66
N SER A 22 3.57 -7.62 8.93
CA SER A 22 3.13 -6.25 9.28
C SER A 22 3.81 -5.21 8.41
N THR A 23 3.05 -4.25 7.89
CA THR A 23 3.60 -3.10 7.18
C THR A 23 3.91 -1.95 8.15
N ILE A 24 3.25 -1.94 9.31
CA ILE A 24 3.43 -0.94 10.36
C ILE A 24 4.16 -1.52 11.56
N ALA A 25 5.12 -0.75 12.06
CA ALA A 25 5.90 -1.10 13.24
C ALA A 25 5.04 -1.34 14.48
N SER A 26 5.42 -2.36 15.24
CA SER A 26 4.72 -2.75 16.49
C SER A 26 4.71 -1.66 17.57
N ASN A 27 5.66 -0.72 17.52
CA ASN A 27 5.76 0.43 18.42
C ASN A 27 4.92 1.65 17.97
N SER A 28 4.16 1.53 16.88
CA SER A 28 3.32 2.60 16.37
C SER A 28 2.20 2.95 17.36
N PRO A 29 1.89 4.24 17.58
CA PRO A 29 0.75 4.65 18.39
C PRO A 29 -0.60 4.45 17.67
N LEU A 30 -0.59 3.97 16.42
CA LEU A 30 -1.80 3.75 15.63
C LEU A 30 -2.58 2.54 16.15
N LYS A 31 -3.90 2.67 16.23
CA LYS A 31 -4.78 1.54 16.54
C LYS A 31 -4.91 0.66 15.30
N ILE A 32 -4.12 -0.42 15.25
CA ILE A 32 -4.09 -1.35 14.14
C ILE A 32 -4.98 -2.55 14.45
N LYS A 33 -5.96 -2.81 13.61
CA LYS A 33 -6.72 -4.06 13.61
C LYS A 33 -6.17 -4.95 12.52
N ARG A 34 -5.48 -6.03 12.92
CA ARG A 34 -5.02 -7.07 12.00
C ARG A 34 -6.23 -7.86 11.51
N LEU A 35 -6.40 -7.90 10.19
CA LEU A 35 -7.42 -8.70 9.53
C LEU A 35 -6.71 -9.89 8.90
N VAL A 36 -6.78 -11.04 9.58
CA VAL A 36 -6.16 -12.26 9.05
C VAL A 36 -6.96 -12.70 7.83
N SER A 37 -6.25 -12.75 6.70
CA SER A 37 -6.57 -13.53 5.51
C SER A 37 -7.27 -14.85 5.87
N ASN A 38 -8.40 -15.29 5.33
CA ASN A 38 -8.71 -16.73 5.42
C ASN A 38 -7.46 -17.49 4.97
N ILE A 39 -7.16 -18.65 5.55
CA ILE A 39 -5.90 -19.42 5.37
C ILE A 39 -5.51 -19.65 3.89
N GLU A 40 -6.43 -19.45 2.95
CA GLU A 40 -6.25 -19.53 1.50
C GLU A 40 -5.80 -18.22 0.82
N SER A 41 -5.65 -17.13 1.57
CA SER A 41 -5.40 -15.78 1.06
C SER A 41 -4.02 -15.29 1.50
N TRP A 42 -3.07 -15.28 0.56
CA TRP A 42 -1.69 -14.77 0.68
C TRP A 42 -1.60 -13.25 0.88
N VAL A 43 -2.62 -12.61 1.44
CA VAL A 43 -2.70 -11.15 1.60
C VAL A 43 -2.82 -10.82 3.07
N TYR A 44 -1.82 -10.13 3.60
CA TYR A 44 -1.85 -9.60 4.95
C TYR A 44 -2.53 -8.23 4.98
N LYS A 45 -3.40 -7.99 5.97
CA LYS A 45 -4.23 -6.78 6.02
C LYS A 45 -4.19 -6.08 7.38
N GLU A 46 -4.00 -4.77 7.35
CA GLU A 46 -4.03 -3.88 8.52
C GLU A 46 -5.07 -2.78 8.31
N GLU A 47 -6.06 -2.70 9.19
CA GLU A 47 -7.00 -1.58 9.22
C GLU A 47 -6.59 -0.58 10.32
N ILE A 48 -6.58 0.70 9.95
CA ILE A 48 -6.24 1.82 10.83
C ILE A 48 -7.36 2.85 10.74
N GLU A 49 -7.99 3.14 11.87
CA GLU A 49 -8.90 4.27 12.02
C GLU A 49 -8.08 5.50 12.40
N VAL A 50 -7.90 6.42 11.46
CA VAL A 50 -7.10 7.64 11.68
C VAL A 50 -7.91 8.68 12.45
N ASP A 51 -9.19 8.81 12.08
CA ASP A 51 -10.20 9.63 12.74
C ASP A 51 -11.60 9.12 12.33
N PRO A 52 -12.71 9.62 12.93
CA PRO A 52 -14.05 9.11 12.63
C PRO A 52 -14.48 9.19 11.16
N ASN A 53 -13.81 10.01 10.34
CA ASN A 53 -14.12 10.19 8.93
C ASN A 53 -13.08 9.56 8.00
N THR A 54 -12.03 8.93 8.55
CA THR A 54 -10.87 8.51 7.79
C THR A 54 -10.42 7.12 8.20
N LYS A 55 -10.50 6.19 7.25
CA LYS A 55 -10.00 4.82 7.41
C LYS A 55 -8.90 4.55 6.40
N LEU A 56 -7.85 3.87 6.85
CA LEU A 56 -6.79 3.32 6.01
C LEU A 56 -6.82 1.80 6.13
N LEU A 57 -6.88 1.12 5.00
CA LEU A 57 -6.64 -0.31 4.89
C LEU A 57 -5.34 -0.50 4.11
N ILE A 58 -4.37 -1.16 4.73
CA ILE A 58 -3.12 -1.57 4.09
C ILE A 58 -3.25 -3.04 3.74
N GLU A 59 -3.05 -3.38 2.47
CA GLU A 59 -2.98 -4.76 2.00
C GLU A 59 -1.58 -5.03 1.48
N ASN A 60 -0.84 -5.90 2.17
CA ASN A 60 0.43 -6.43 1.69
C ASN A 60 0.12 -7.66 0.84
N LYS A 61 0.17 -7.47 -0.49
CA LYS A 61 -0.16 -8.48 -1.51
C LYS A 61 1.07 -9.24 -2.01
N GLY A 62 2.26 -8.67 -1.82
CA GLY A 62 3.53 -9.31 -2.14
C GLY A 62 4.16 -9.95 -0.91
N CYS A 63 5.08 -10.88 -1.12
CA CYS A 63 5.97 -11.35 -0.07
C CYS A 63 6.91 -10.21 0.33
N GLU A 64 7.30 -10.12 1.60
CA GLU A 64 8.28 -9.13 2.10
C GLU A 64 8.04 -7.66 1.66
N SER A 65 6.79 -7.29 1.34
CA SER A 65 6.39 -5.94 0.92
C SER A 65 6.73 -5.48 -0.50
N TYR A 66 6.96 -6.40 -1.46
CA TYR A 66 7.18 -5.99 -2.86
C TYR A 66 5.94 -5.38 -3.53
N TRP A 67 4.73 -5.66 -3.04
CA TRP A 67 3.50 -4.99 -3.50
C TRP A 67 2.57 -4.69 -2.33
N ILE A 68 2.36 -3.40 -2.06
CA ILE A 68 1.44 -2.92 -1.02
C ILE A 68 0.40 -1.97 -1.61
N GLU A 69 -0.86 -2.17 -1.21
CA GLU A 69 -1.94 -1.22 -1.47
C GLU A 69 -2.33 -0.46 -0.20
N TYR A 70 -2.33 0.86 -0.28
CA TYR A 70 -2.85 1.76 0.75
C TYR A 70 -4.20 2.30 0.29
N LYS A 71 -5.28 1.75 0.84
CA LYS A 71 -6.66 2.10 0.53
C LYS A 71 -7.19 3.08 1.56
N ILE A 72 -7.31 4.34 1.17
CA ILE A 72 -7.66 5.45 2.07
C ILE A 72 -9.07 5.92 1.76
N THR A 73 -9.99 5.68 2.69
CA THR A 73 -11.39 6.10 2.58
C THR A 73 -11.63 7.33 3.45
N ILE A 74 -12.11 8.40 2.84
CA ILE A 74 -12.43 9.67 3.49
C ILE A 74 -13.92 9.96 3.30
N LEU A 75 -14.66 10.02 4.40
CA LEU A 75 -16.05 10.45 4.42
C LEU A 75 -16.13 11.96 4.19
N LYS A 76 -17.06 12.39 3.32
CA LYS A 76 -17.31 13.81 3.07
C LYS A 76 -18.02 14.41 4.27
N SER A 77 -17.28 15.16 5.08
CA SER A 77 -17.88 15.97 6.14
C SER A 77 -18.23 17.37 5.63
N LYS A 78 -19.42 17.87 5.98
CA LYS A 78 -19.80 19.28 5.74
C LYS A 78 -18.86 20.28 6.43
N LYS A 79 -18.18 19.86 7.52
CA LYS A 79 -17.29 20.69 8.33
C LYS A 79 -15.84 20.67 7.85
N ASP A 80 -15.41 19.62 7.16
CA ASP A 80 -14.02 19.45 6.75
C ASP A 80 -13.86 19.76 5.27
N LYS A 81 -13.63 21.04 4.96
CA LYS A 81 -13.38 21.51 3.58
C LYS A 81 -11.97 21.15 3.08
N LYS A 82 -11.16 20.41 3.84
CA LYS A 82 -9.83 19.99 3.39
C LYS A 82 -9.97 19.17 2.11
N LYS A 83 -9.24 19.58 1.07
CA LYS A 83 -9.19 18.84 -0.21
C LYS A 83 -8.78 17.39 0.08
N PRO A 84 -9.57 16.37 -0.31
CA PRO A 84 -9.29 14.96 0.00
C PRO A 84 -7.86 14.52 -0.36
N TYR A 85 -7.30 15.08 -1.42
CA TYR A 85 -5.94 14.83 -1.85
C TYR A 85 -4.86 15.29 -0.85
N ARG A 86 -5.05 16.44 -0.18
CA ARG A 86 -4.14 16.88 0.88
C ARG A 86 -4.22 15.96 2.10
N LYS A 87 -5.43 15.47 2.41
CA LYS A 87 -5.65 14.54 3.52
C LYS A 87 -5.00 13.18 3.24
N LEU A 88 -5.08 12.67 2.00
CA LEU A 88 -4.29 11.52 1.53
C LEU A 88 -2.80 11.69 1.86
N ILE A 89 -2.19 12.81 1.45
CA ILE A 89 -0.76 13.07 1.70
C ILE A 89 -0.45 13.05 3.20
N SER A 90 -1.25 13.71 4.04
CA SER A 90 -1.02 13.72 5.50
C SER A 90 -1.16 12.34 6.15
N ILE A 91 -2.02 11.47 5.62
CA ILE A 91 -2.15 10.08 6.10
C ILE A 91 -0.90 9.28 5.72
N LEU A 92 -0.41 9.43 4.49
CA LEU A 92 0.82 8.78 4.06
C LEU A 92 2.03 9.26 4.87
N GLU A 93 2.10 10.56 5.22
CA GLU A 93 3.12 11.10 6.11
C GLU A 93 3.09 10.50 7.52
N LEU A 94 1.88 10.24 8.05
CA LEU A 94 1.71 9.59 9.35
C LEU A 94 2.21 8.14 9.29
N VAL A 95 1.77 7.40 8.28
CA VAL A 95 2.14 5.99 8.05
C VAL A 95 3.64 5.84 7.81
N SER A 96 4.23 6.72 7.00
CA SER A 96 5.66 6.69 6.64
C SER A 96 6.60 6.79 7.85
N ARG A 97 6.14 7.30 9.01
CA ARG A 97 6.96 7.38 10.23
C ARG A 97 7.13 6.03 10.92
N PHE A 98 6.24 5.08 10.64
CA PHE A 98 6.17 3.76 11.27
C PHE A 98 6.16 2.64 10.23
N ASN A 99 6.57 2.95 8.99
CA ASN A 99 6.56 1.99 7.89
C ASN A 99 7.77 1.04 8.02
N GLU A 100 7.48 -0.26 8.13
CA GLU A 100 8.50 -1.33 8.15
C GLU A 100 8.70 -1.97 6.78
N SER A 101 7.86 -1.63 5.79
CA SER A 101 8.04 -2.13 4.43
C SER A 101 9.24 -1.52 3.72
N GLY A 102 9.76 -2.24 2.73
CA GLY A 102 10.76 -1.73 1.78
C GLY A 102 10.26 -0.60 0.87
N ILE A 103 8.96 -0.32 0.83
CA ILE A 103 8.38 0.73 -0.01
C ILE A 103 8.84 2.12 0.44
N ASN A 104 9.36 2.90 -0.51
CA ASN A 104 9.83 4.26 -0.25
C ASN A 104 8.68 5.29 -0.21
N LEU A 105 7.86 5.21 0.83
CA LEU A 105 6.73 6.13 1.04
C LEU A 105 7.17 7.60 1.07
N LYS A 106 8.37 7.91 1.58
CA LYS A 106 8.90 9.28 1.62
C LYS A 106 9.04 9.86 0.21
N LYS A 107 9.55 9.07 -0.74
CA LYS A 107 9.70 9.50 -2.14
C LYS A 107 8.35 9.63 -2.84
N ILE A 108 7.42 8.70 -2.61
CA ILE A 108 6.03 8.80 -3.08
C ILE A 108 5.40 10.12 -2.60
N ILE A 109 5.47 10.41 -1.30
CA ILE A 109 4.95 11.65 -0.70
C ILE A 109 5.54 12.90 -1.36
N SER A 110 6.84 12.90 -1.65
CA SER A 110 7.51 14.01 -2.34
C SER A 110 6.95 14.23 -3.75
N ILE A 111 6.75 13.14 -4.51
CA ILE A 111 6.15 13.18 -5.85
C ILE A 111 4.70 13.69 -5.78
N LEU A 112 3.91 13.19 -4.84
CA LEU A 112 2.52 13.64 -4.63
C LEU A 112 2.43 15.14 -4.29
N LYS A 113 3.40 15.69 -3.55
CA LYS A 113 3.44 17.12 -3.21
C LYS A 113 3.85 18.01 -4.38
N SER A 114 4.76 17.52 -5.22
CA SER A 114 5.32 18.29 -6.36
C SER A 114 4.48 18.16 -7.64
N THR A 115 3.65 17.13 -7.75
CA THR A 115 2.84 16.87 -8.94
C THR A 115 1.41 17.39 -8.77
N PRO A 116 0.84 18.13 -9.74
CA PRO A 116 -0.56 18.50 -9.70
C PRO A 116 -1.48 17.28 -9.64
N GLU A 117 -2.48 17.31 -8.74
CA GLU A 117 -3.45 16.22 -8.52
C GLU A 117 -4.03 15.66 -9.84
N SER A 118 -4.39 16.55 -10.78
CA SER A 118 -4.98 16.18 -12.08
C SER A 118 -4.06 15.36 -12.98
N ARG A 119 -2.76 15.29 -12.69
CA ARG A 119 -1.75 14.59 -13.52
C ARG A 119 -1.33 13.24 -12.94
N ILE A 120 -1.76 12.91 -11.72
CA ILE A 120 -1.26 11.74 -10.99
C ILE A 120 -2.09 10.49 -11.23
N TYR A 121 -3.40 10.63 -11.38
CA TYR A 121 -4.29 9.48 -11.35
C TYR A 121 -4.13 8.53 -12.54
N ASN A 122 -4.29 7.23 -12.28
CA ASN A 122 -4.33 6.15 -13.25
C ASN A 122 -3.10 6.08 -14.16
N LYS A 123 -1.93 6.44 -13.62
CA LYS A 123 -0.63 6.36 -14.28
C LYS A 123 0.34 5.62 -13.39
N GLU A 124 1.20 4.84 -14.01
CA GLU A 124 2.40 4.33 -13.36
C GLU A 124 3.43 5.45 -13.27
N ILE A 125 3.93 5.67 -12.06
CA ILE A 125 4.91 6.69 -11.75
C ILE A 125 6.12 6.01 -11.14
N TYR A 126 7.24 6.10 -11.84
CA TYR A 126 8.51 5.56 -11.37
C TYR A 126 9.04 6.37 -10.19
N ILE A 127 9.41 5.65 -9.14
CA ILE A 127 10.00 6.14 -7.91
C ILE A 127 11.51 6.09 -8.06
N SER A 128 12.10 4.97 -8.47
CA SER A 128 13.54 4.86 -8.69
C SER A 128 13.89 3.80 -9.73
N ASP A 129 15.02 4.03 -10.40
CA ASP A 129 15.61 3.12 -11.39
C ASP A 129 16.65 2.20 -10.72
N ASN A 130 16.44 1.82 -9.45
CA ASN A 130 17.32 0.81 -8.83
C ASN A 130 17.18 -0.53 -9.58
N GLU A 131 18.07 -1.48 -9.28
CA GLU A 131 18.13 -2.79 -9.96
C GLU A 131 16.82 -3.59 -9.95
N PHE A 132 15.90 -3.21 -9.08
CA PHE A 132 14.58 -3.80 -8.89
C PHE A 132 13.47 -2.96 -9.57
N GLY A 133 13.66 -1.65 -9.68
CA GLY A 133 12.66 -0.71 -10.16
C GLY A 133 11.57 -0.51 -9.12
N GLU A 134 11.30 0.74 -8.76
CA GLU A 134 10.21 1.07 -7.84
C GLU A 134 9.19 1.95 -8.57
N SER A 135 7.92 1.62 -8.46
CA SER A 135 6.84 2.42 -9.05
C SER A 135 5.62 2.49 -8.14
N PHE A 136 4.74 3.45 -8.41
CA PHE A 136 3.41 3.47 -7.82
C PHE A 136 2.36 3.92 -8.82
N THR A 137 1.13 3.50 -8.59
CA THR A 137 -0.06 4.09 -9.18
C THR A 137 -0.93 4.71 -8.08
N LEU A 138 -1.70 5.72 -8.44
CA LEU A 138 -2.72 6.28 -7.56
C LEU A 138 -4.04 6.32 -8.32
N GLU A 139 -5.07 5.72 -7.74
CA GLU A 139 -6.43 5.78 -8.24
C GLU A 139 -7.31 6.61 -7.30
N LYS A 140 -8.38 7.17 -7.86
CA LYS A 140 -9.38 7.92 -7.10
C LYS A 140 -10.77 7.48 -7.50
N GLU A 141 -11.47 6.90 -6.55
CA GLU A 141 -12.90 6.63 -6.65
C GLU A 141 -13.66 7.71 -5.88
N ARG A 142 -14.72 8.24 -6.48
CA ARG A 142 -15.61 9.20 -5.82
C ARG A 142 -17.01 8.63 -5.79
N ASP A 143 -17.55 8.54 -4.59
CA ASP A 143 -18.95 8.23 -4.32
C ASP A 143 -19.68 9.52 -3.88
N ARG A 144 -20.99 9.44 -3.66
CA ARG A 144 -21.83 10.52 -3.13
C ARG A 144 -21.29 11.04 -1.81
N ASP A 145 -20.95 10.14 -0.88
CA ASP A 145 -20.63 10.49 0.51
C ASP A 145 -19.17 10.23 0.91
N LYS A 146 -18.35 9.68 0.02
CA LYS A 146 -16.95 9.36 0.29
C LYS A 146 -16.05 9.59 -0.91
N VAL A 147 -14.76 9.74 -0.64
CA VAL A 147 -13.68 9.66 -1.62
C VAL A 147 -12.74 8.56 -1.16
N LYS A 148 -12.38 7.66 -2.07
CA LYS A 148 -11.43 6.59 -1.83
C LYS A 148 -10.21 6.79 -2.73
N PHE A 149 -9.04 6.69 -2.14
CA PHE A 149 -7.76 6.63 -2.84
C PHE A 149 -7.21 5.23 -2.72
N ILE A 150 -6.66 4.72 -3.82
CA ILE A 150 -5.91 3.46 -3.83
C ILE A 150 -4.51 3.83 -4.31
N LEU A 151 -3.54 3.80 -3.41
CA LEU A 151 -2.13 3.91 -3.75
C LEU A 151 -1.55 2.50 -3.83
N SER A 152 -1.21 2.04 -5.02
CA SER A 152 -0.55 0.74 -5.22
C SER A 152 0.93 1.00 -5.45
N ALA A 153 1.77 0.57 -4.52
CA ALA A 153 3.22 0.72 -4.60
C ALA A 153 3.86 -0.65 -4.82
N ASN A 154 4.80 -0.71 -5.77
CA ASN A 154 5.44 -1.95 -6.19
C ASN A 154 6.96 -1.77 -6.32
N ILE A 155 7.69 -2.83 -6.00
CA ILE A 155 9.11 -3.01 -6.28
C ILE A 155 9.20 -4.17 -7.27
N GLY A 156 9.68 -3.93 -8.48
CA GLY A 156 9.92 -4.98 -9.46
C GLY A 156 11.05 -5.91 -8.97
N LEU A 157 10.93 -7.20 -9.22
CA LEU A 157 12.00 -8.18 -9.01
C LEU A 157 12.14 -9.00 -10.28
#